data_AF-A0A950EM91-F1
#
_entry.id   AF-A0A950EM91-F1
#
_cell.length_a   1.000
_cell.length_b   1.000
_cell.length_c   1.000
_cell.angle_alpha   90.00
_cell.angle_beta   90.00
_cell.angle_gamma   90.00
#
_symmetry.space_group_name_H-M   'P 1'
#
loop_
_entity.id
_entity.type
_entity.pdbx_description
1 polymer ?
#
loop_
_entity_poly.entity_id
_entity_poly.type
_entity_poly.pdbx_seq_one_letter_code
_entity_poly.pdbx_strand_id
1 'polypeptide(L)' 'MKAYQPQVDQKTLRKVIIAAAVGNFVEWFDFAVYGFLATLLTHQFFPSGDPAIALMKT' A
#
# COMPACT_ATOMS: atom_id res chain seq x y z
N MET A 1 30.10 11.26 31.09
CA MET A 1 29.26 10.04 30.89
C MET A 1 29.29 9.70 29.40
N LYS A 2 29.92 8.59 28.98
CA LYS A 2 29.89 8.15 27.58
C LYS A 2 28.59 7.40 27.32
N ALA A 3 27.81 7.84 26.35
CA ALA A 3 26.60 7.14 25.93
C ALA A 3 26.97 5.73 25.44
N TYR A 4 26.31 4.71 25.97
CA TYR A 4 26.41 3.35 25.45
C TYR A 4 25.81 3.34 24.04
N GLN A 5 26.67 3.36 23.02
CA GLN A 5 26.25 3.08 21.66
C GLN A 5 26.40 1.58 21.43
N PRO A 6 25.30 0.82 21.34
CA PRO A 6 25.41 -0.58 20.96
C PRO A 6 26.07 -0.63 19.57
N GLN A 7 27.21 -1.30 19.46
CA GLN A 7 27.80 -1.59 18.16
C GLN A 7 26.88 -2.58 17.45
N VAL A 8 26.00 -2.06 16.59
CA VAL A 8 25.08 -2.88 15.80
C VAL A 8 25.89 -3.56 14.71
N ASP A 9 25.88 -4.90 14.70
CA ASP A 9 26.58 -5.67 13.69
C ASP A 9 26.08 -5.34 12.28
N GLN A 10 27.00 -5.25 11.31
CA GLN A 10 26.69 -4.89 9.92
C GLN A 10 25.69 -5.85 9.26
N LYS A 11 25.69 -7.13 9.65
CA LYS A 11 24.70 -8.10 9.15
C LYS A 11 23.30 -7.79 9.69
N THR A 12 23.23 -7.39 10.96
CA THR A 12 21.97 -6.96 11.59
C THR A 12 21.42 -5.71 10.91
N LEU A 13 22.27 -4.71 10.62
CA LEU A 13 21.85 -3.51 9.89
C LEU A 13 21.30 -3.85 8.50
N ARG A 14 22.01 -4.68 7.72
CA ARG A 14 21.53 -5.12 6.40
C ARG A 14 20.19 -5.85 6.49
N LYS A 15 20.01 -6.71 7.49
CA LYS A 15 18.75 -7.42 7.72
C LYS A 15 17.60 -6.45 8.03
N VAL A 16 17.84 -5.46 8.89
CA VAL A 16 16.84 -4.45 9.25
C VAL A 16 16.47 -3.60 8.04
N ILE A 17 17.44 -3.17 7.24
CA ILE A 17 17.19 -2.38 6.02
C ILE A 17 16.34 -3.16 5.03
N ILE A 18 16.66 -4.44 4.78
CA ILE A 18 15.87 -5.28 3.87
C ILE A 18 14.46 -5.49 4.42
N ALA A 19 14.32 -5.77 5.72
CA ALA A 19 13.01 -5.93 6.35
C ALA A 19 12.15 -4.66 6.23
N ALA A 20 12.75 -3.48 6.46
CA ALA A 20 12.08 -2.19 6.31
C ALA A 20 11.70 -1.90 4.85
N ALA A 21 12.58 -2.19 3.90
CA ALA A 21 12.31 -2.01 2.47
C ALA A 21 11.16 -2.91 1.99
N VAL A 22 11.13 -4.17 2.43
CA VAL A 22 10.04 -5.10 2.13
C VAL A 22 8.74 -4.63 2.76
N GLY A 23 8.76 -4.19 4.03
CA GLY A 23 7.57 -3.64 4.70
C GLY A 23 6.99 -2.46 3.91
N ASN A 24 7.82 -1.47 3.59
CA ASN A 24 7.42 -0.33 2.78
C ASN A 24 6.87 -0.76 1.41
N PHE A 25 7.52 -1.71 0.73
CA PHE A 25 7.03 -2.20 -0.56
C PHE A 25 5.64 -2.83 -0.46
N VAL A 26 5.39 -3.64 0.57
CA VAL A 26 4.09 -4.31 0.76
C VAL A 26 2.97 -3.29 1.01
N GLU A 27 3.23 -2.25 1.80
CA GLU A 27 2.26 -1.18 2.04
C GLU A 27 1.88 -0.47 0.73
N TRP A 28 2.87 -0.10 -0.08
CA TRP A 28 2.63 0.53 -1.39
C TRP A 28 1.98 -0.41 -2.40
N PHE A 29 2.32 -1.69 -2.36
CA PHE A 29 1.71 -2.71 -3.20
C PHE A 29 0.21 -2.81 -2.92
N ASP A 30 -0.20 -2.89 -1.66
CA ASP A 30 -1.62 -2.99 -1.30
C ASP A 30 -2.41 -1.74 -1.74
N PHE A 31 -1.84 -0.53 -1.56
CA PHE A 31 -2.45 0.70 -2.08
C PHE A 31 -2.62 0.70 -3.60
N ALA A 32 -1.62 0.21 -4.34
CA ALA A 32 -1.70 0.13 -5.80
C ALA A 32 -2.75 -0.89 -6.25
N VAL A 33 -2.80 -2.05 -5.62
CA VAL A 33 -3.81 -3.09 -5.89
C VAL A 33 -5.20 -2.57 -5.58
N TYR A 34 -5.40 -1.92 -4.44
CA TYR A 34 -6.67 -1.29 -4.09
C TYR A 34 -7.11 -0.28 -5.14
N GLY A 35 -6.22 0.63 -5.57
CA GLY A 35 -6.55 1.63 -6.59
C GLY A 35 -6.97 0.99 -7.92
N PHE A 36 -6.22 -0.02 -8.38
CA PHE A 36 -6.55 -0.76 -9.60
C PHE A 36 -7.89 -1.51 -9.47
N LEU A 37 -8.10 -2.20 -8.36
CA LEU A 37 -9.34 -2.93 -8.09
C LEU A 37 -10.53 -1.97 -7.99
N ALA A 38 -10.38 -0.82 -7.34
CA ALA A 38 -11.41 0.20 -7.25
C ALA A 38 -11.84 0.69 -8.65
N THR A 39 -10.90 0.92 -9.57
CA THR A 39 -11.21 1.26 -10.97
C THR A 39 -11.97 0.13 -11.67
N LEU A 40 -11.52 -1.12 -11.52
CA LEU A 40 -12.20 -2.28 -12.11
C LEU A 40 -13.62 -2.46 -11.57
N LEU A 41 -13.79 -2.39 -10.25
CA LEU A 41 -15.08 -2.46 -9.59
C LEU A 41 -15.98 -1.32 -10.05
N THR A 42 -15.44 -0.10 -10.19
CA THR A 42 -16.19 1.04 -10.70
C THR A 42 -16.71 0.76 -12.11
N HIS A 43 -15.89 0.24 -13.02
CA HIS A 43 -16.33 -0.07 -14.38
C HIS A 43 -17.36 -1.23 -14.43
N GLN A 44 -17.24 -2.21 -13.53
CA GLN A 44 -18.10 -3.39 -13.53
C GLN A 44 -19.47 -3.13 -12.87
N PHE A 45 -19.50 -2.36 -11.78
CA PHE A 45 -20.73 -2.05 -11.02
C PHE A 45 -21.36 -0.72 -11.42
N PHE A 46 -20.57 0.20 -11.97
CA PHE A 46 -21.00 1.52 -12.43
C PHE A 46 -20.60 1.77 -13.89
N PRO A 47 -21.03 0.92 -14.84
CA PRO A 47 -20.71 1.12 -16.25
C PRO A 47 -21.21 2.50 -16.72
N SER A 48 -20.33 3.25 -17.37
CA SER A 48 -20.57 4.59 -17.92
C SER A 48 -21.68 4.54 -18.97
N GLY A 49 -22.94 4.63 -18.55
CA GLY A 49 -24.06 4.56 -19.46
C GLY A 49 -25.35 3.98 -18.89
N ASP A 50 -25.39 3.54 -17.63
CA ASP A 50 -26.65 3.11 -17.01
C ASP A 50 -27.37 4.28 -16.30
N PRO A 51 -28.43 4.86 -16.90
CA PRO A 51 -29.24 5.91 -16.27
C PRO A 51 -29.86 5.49 -14.92
N ALA A 52 -29.92 4.20 -14.58
CA ALA A 52 -30.42 3.72 -13.28
C ALA A 52 -29.53 4.18 -12.10
N ILE A 53 -28.23 4.35 -12.31
CA ILE A 53 -27.28 4.74 -11.25
C ILE A 53 -27.38 6.23 -10.92
N ALA A 54 -27.73 7.07 -11.91
CA ALA A 54 -27.99 8.49 -11.68
C ALA A 54 -29.23 8.73 -10.80
N LEU A 55 -30.21 7.83 -10.87
CA LEU A 55 -31.47 7.91 -10.11
C LEU A 55 -31.36 7.43 -8.65
N MET A 56 -30.38 6.59 -8.30
CA MET A 56 -30.15 6.13 -6.92
C MET A 56 -29.34 7.11 -6.05
N LYS A 57 -28.97 8.27 -6.60
CA LYS A 57 -28.16 9.29 -5.92
C LYS A 57 -28.94 10.53 -5.47
N THR A 58 -30.28 10.46 -5.48
CA THR A 58 -31.19 11.42 -4.82
C THR A 58 -31.74 10.78 -3.56
#